data_AF-A0A0H2TZQ7-F1
#
_entry.id   AF-A0A0H2TZQ7-F1
#
_cell.length_a   1.000
_cell.length_b   1.000
_cell.length_c   1.000
_cell.angle_alpha   90.00
_cell.angle_beta   90.00
_cell.angle_gamma   90.00
#
_symmetry.space_group_name_H-M   'P 1'
#
loop_
_entity.id
_entity.type
_entity.pdbx_description
1 polymer ?
#
loop_
_entity_poly.entity_id
_entity_poly.type
_entity_poly.pdbx_seq_one_letter_code
_entity_poly.pdbx_strand_id
1 'polypeptide(L)'
;MRHIALVKLFLPVCAGFAALAAAAPQQQPPRDDAEAVAKETPKSAIDRLNGHYYSEAQGVWSPSDPWWLTGNALQSVLDYMNTTGSREYLAQARNIINLNRGVLPSWPQGGGLFRAGSTDDTAWWALALVRMYDITGERQFLDVAALDFEYIRSYWDPLTCGGGVIQELNPARERYKNAISNALYVKLARVARRARPDGAAVPAERDRRLGVVPAVGHDQRPGARQRRHQRLLPHNGQMT
;
A
#
# COMPACT_ATOMS: atom_id res chain seq x y z
N MET A 1 48.47 0.40 60.04
CA MET A 1 47.42 1.32 59.53
C MET A 1 46.14 0.52 59.42
N ARG A 2 45.18 0.85 60.29
CA ARG A 2 43.85 0.25 60.37
C ARG A 2 43.00 0.82 59.22
N HIS A 3 42.06 0.05 58.68
CA HIS A 3 40.63 0.42 58.63
C HIS A 3 39.81 -0.73 58.03
N ILE A 4 39.12 -1.43 58.94
CA ILE A 4 37.87 -2.15 58.69
C ILE A 4 36.76 -1.07 58.66
N ALA A 5 35.88 -1.09 57.66
CA ALA A 5 34.60 -0.38 57.69
C ALA A 5 33.60 -1.18 56.84
N LEU A 6 32.79 -2.04 57.46
CA LEU A 6 31.46 -1.79 58.03
C LEU A 6 30.36 -1.62 56.95
N VAL A 7 29.62 -2.70 56.75
CA VAL A 7 28.32 -2.76 56.09
C VAL A 7 27.36 -1.78 56.80
N LYS A 8 26.77 -0.85 56.05
CA LYS A 8 25.54 -0.16 56.44
C LYS A 8 24.52 -0.32 55.33
N LEU A 9 23.59 -1.23 55.59
CA LEU A 9 22.31 -1.36 54.93
C LEU A 9 21.51 -0.07 55.20
N PHE A 10 21.25 0.73 54.17
CA PHE A 10 20.30 1.83 54.24
C PHE A 10 19.07 1.47 53.38
N LEU A 11 17.95 1.18 54.06
CA LEU A 11 16.63 1.26 53.46
C LEU A 11 16.38 2.72 53.01
N PRO A 12 15.88 2.97 51.79
CA PRO A 12 15.23 4.23 51.51
C PRO A 12 13.79 4.16 52.04
N VAL A 13 13.55 4.99 53.05
CA VAL A 13 12.22 5.37 53.54
C VAL A 13 11.44 6.01 52.38
N CYS A 14 10.27 5.47 52.08
CA CYS A 14 9.25 6.13 51.26
C CYS A 14 8.82 7.43 51.96
N ALA A 15 9.34 8.57 51.51
CA ALA A 15 8.80 9.89 51.82
C ALA A 15 8.14 10.42 50.54
N GLY A 16 6.82 10.56 50.58
CA GLY A 16 6.01 11.02 49.46
C GLY A 16 6.30 12.47 49.14
N PHE A 17 6.70 12.72 47.89
CA PHE A 17 6.50 14.02 47.25
C PHE A 17 5.10 14.01 46.64
N ALA A 18 4.13 14.54 47.37
CA ALA A 18 2.88 15.00 46.78
C ALA A 18 3.20 16.23 45.93
N ALA A 19 3.50 16.03 44.64
CA ALA A 19 3.51 17.12 43.69
C ALA A 19 2.06 17.60 43.51
N LEU A 20 1.73 18.77 44.08
CA LEU A 20 0.60 19.54 43.58
C LEU A 20 0.91 19.92 42.14
N ALA A 21 0.42 19.12 41.20
CA ALA A 21 0.25 19.59 39.82
C ALA A 21 -0.84 20.67 39.86
N ALA A 22 -0.44 21.93 39.90
CA ALA A 22 -1.31 23.01 39.49
C ALA A 22 -1.65 22.76 38.02
N ALA A 23 -2.82 22.18 37.76
CA ALA A 23 -3.34 22.02 36.43
C ALA A 23 -3.53 23.43 35.85
N ALA A 24 -2.60 23.86 35.01
CA ALA A 24 -2.86 24.99 34.13
C ALA A 24 -4.14 24.65 33.35
N PRO A 25 -5.16 25.52 33.35
CA PRO A 25 -6.36 25.25 32.57
C PRO A 25 -5.94 25.10 31.12
N GLN A 26 -6.09 23.88 30.60
CA GLN A 26 -6.04 23.63 29.17
C GLN A 26 -7.17 24.47 28.57
N GLN A 27 -6.83 25.59 27.95
CA GLN A 27 -7.75 26.30 27.07
C GLN A 27 -7.98 25.40 25.87
N GLN A 28 -9.00 24.55 25.99
CA GLN A 28 -9.59 23.84 24.88
C GLN A 28 -10.12 24.93 23.93
N PRO A 29 -9.71 24.96 22.65
CA PRO A 29 -10.24 25.94 21.72
C PRO A 29 -11.77 25.85 21.67
N PRO A 30 -12.48 26.95 21.36
CA PRO A 30 -13.94 26.97 21.34
C PRO A 30 -14.48 25.85 20.44
N ARG A 31 -15.49 25.14 20.93
CA ARG A 31 -16.18 24.00 20.27
C ARG A 31 -17.05 24.44 19.08
N ASP A 32 -16.56 25.34 18.24
CA ASP A 32 -17.28 25.76 17.02
C ASP A 32 -17.21 24.67 15.93
N ASP A 33 -16.22 23.79 16.01
CA ASP A 33 -16.02 22.61 15.18
C ASP A 33 -16.95 21.43 15.56
N ALA A 34 -17.26 21.26 16.84
CA ALA A 34 -18.09 20.16 17.33
C ALA A 34 -19.54 20.24 16.81
N GLU A 35 -20.11 21.45 16.71
CA GLU A 35 -21.47 21.62 16.16
C GLU A 35 -21.51 21.51 14.63
N ALA A 36 -20.42 21.87 13.95
CA ALA A 36 -20.26 21.68 12.51
C ALA A 36 -20.10 20.19 12.14
N VAL A 37 -19.36 19.42 12.95
CA VAL A 37 -19.23 17.95 12.82
C VAL A 37 -20.55 17.25 13.14
N ALA A 38 -21.32 17.74 14.11
CA ALA A 38 -22.64 17.19 14.46
C ALA A 38 -23.70 17.33 13.34
N LYS A 39 -23.47 18.19 12.34
CA LYS A 39 -24.33 18.40 11.16
C LYS A 39 -23.73 17.83 9.86
N GLU A 40 -22.54 17.24 9.92
CA GLU A 40 -21.89 16.67 8.75
C GLU A 40 -22.49 15.31 8.39
N THR A 41 -22.95 15.18 7.15
CA THR A 41 -23.36 13.89 6.57
C THR A 41 -22.16 13.31 5.82
N PRO A 42 -22.09 11.99 5.59
CA PRO A 42 -21.04 11.40 4.75
C PRO A 42 -20.92 12.07 3.38
N LYS A 43 -22.06 12.48 2.80
CA LYS A 43 -22.08 13.22 1.54
C LYS A 43 -21.42 14.60 1.67
N SER A 44 -21.82 15.40 2.66
CA SER A 44 -21.28 16.75 2.82
C SER A 44 -19.79 16.74 3.21
N ALA A 45 -19.29 15.67 3.83
CA ALA A 45 -17.87 15.43 4.03
C ALA A 45 -17.13 15.22 2.70
N ILE A 46 -17.67 14.36 1.83
CA ILE A 46 -17.11 14.11 0.49
C ILE A 46 -17.15 15.39 -0.36
N ASP A 47 -18.24 16.16 -0.30
CA ASP A 47 -18.36 17.42 -1.03
C ASP A 47 -17.31 18.44 -0.58
N ARG A 48 -17.02 18.53 0.72
CA ARG A 48 -15.92 19.37 1.23
C ARG A 48 -14.55 18.87 0.82
N LEU A 49 -14.29 17.56 0.94
CA LEU A 49 -13.05 16.95 0.46
C LEU A 49 -12.82 17.29 -1.02
N ASN A 50 -13.88 17.20 -1.83
CA ASN A 50 -13.84 17.54 -3.25
C ASN A 50 -13.60 19.05 -3.48
N GLY A 51 -14.32 19.91 -2.77
CA GLY A 51 -14.21 21.36 -2.95
C GLY A 51 -12.85 21.95 -2.57
N HIS A 52 -12.11 21.31 -1.66
CA HIS A 52 -10.83 21.82 -1.19
C HIS A 52 -9.60 21.12 -1.79
N TYR A 53 -9.70 19.83 -2.12
CA TYR A 53 -8.51 19.04 -2.42
C TYR A 53 -8.55 18.34 -3.78
N TYR A 54 -9.72 18.15 -4.41
CA TYR A 54 -9.81 17.37 -5.64
C TYR A 54 -9.35 18.16 -6.86
N SER A 55 -8.39 17.62 -7.60
CA SER A 55 -8.03 18.07 -8.93
C SER A 55 -8.66 17.16 -9.98
N GLU A 56 -9.67 17.66 -10.69
CA GLU A 56 -10.32 16.88 -11.76
C GLU A 56 -9.37 16.54 -12.91
N ALA A 57 -8.52 17.49 -13.29
CA ALA A 57 -7.54 17.34 -14.37
C ALA A 57 -6.48 16.26 -14.08
N GLN A 58 -6.15 16.05 -12.81
CA GLN A 58 -5.15 15.06 -12.39
C GLN A 58 -5.80 13.79 -11.82
N GLY A 59 -7.09 13.83 -11.48
CA GLY A 59 -7.81 12.73 -10.87
C GLY A 59 -7.23 12.34 -9.51
N VAL A 60 -6.77 13.31 -8.71
CA VAL A 60 -6.19 13.07 -7.38
C VAL A 60 -6.69 14.12 -6.39
N TRP A 61 -6.74 13.76 -5.11
CA TRP A 61 -6.85 14.74 -4.03
C TRP A 61 -5.45 15.14 -3.58
N SER A 62 -5.26 16.45 -3.36
CA SER A 62 -3.99 17.06 -2.97
C SER A 62 -2.82 16.63 -3.86
N PRO A 63 -2.69 17.17 -5.09
CA PRO A 63 -1.67 16.74 -6.07
C PRO A 63 -0.21 16.78 -5.60
N SER A 64 0.09 17.59 -4.57
CA SER A 64 1.42 17.71 -3.97
C SER A 64 1.71 16.66 -2.88
N ASP A 65 0.70 15.89 -2.47
CA ASP A 65 0.80 14.91 -1.40
C ASP A 65 1.07 13.50 -1.95
N PRO A 66 1.50 12.54 -1.09
CA PRO A 66 1.73 11.16 -1.51
C PRO A 66 0.53 10.53 -2.23
N TRP A 67 0.79 10.00 -3.43
CA TRP A 67 -0.21 9.49 -4.36
C TRP A 67 -1.17 8.43 -3.78
N TRP A 68 -0.68 7.58 -2.85
CA TRP A 68 -1.50 6.56 -2.18
C TRP A 68 -2.62 7.14 -1.30
N LEU A 69 -2.53 8.42 -0.88
CA LEU A 69 -3.61 9.09 -0.15
C LEU A 69 -4.87 9.22 -1.02
N THR A 70 -4.70 9.44 -2.34
CA THR A 70 -5.84 9.41 -3.27
C THR A 70 -6.49 8.03 -3.30
N GLY A 71 -5.73 6.94 -3.24
CA GLY A 71 -6.29 5.59 -3.13
C GLY A 71 -7.17 5.41 -1.87
N ASN A 72 -6.77 6.00 -0.75
CA ASN A 72 -7.54 5.98 0.51
C ASN A 72 -8.81 6.85 0.45
N ALA A 73 -8.67 8.06 -0.10
CA ALA A 73 -9.81 8.96 -0.31
C ALA A 73 -10.83 8.31 -1.26
N LEU A 74 -10.36 7.72 -2.35
CA LEU A 74 -11.20 6.99 -3.29
C LEU A 74 -11.93 5.81 -2.61
N GLN A 75 -11.22 5.01 -1.80
CA GLN A 75 -11.83 3.93 -1.03
C GLN A 75 -12.99 4.45 -0.16
N SER A 76 -12.80 5.58 0.53
CA SER A 76 -13.85 6.19 1.38
C SER A 76 -15.08 6.63 0.58
N VAL A 77 -14.87 7.28 -0.58
CA VAL A 77 -15.96 7.70 -1.49
C VAL A 77 -16.72 6.48 -2.03
N LEU A 78 -15.99 5.42 -2.39
CA LEU A 78 -16.58 4.18 -2.86
C LEU A 78 -17.34 3.44 -1.75
N ASP A 79 -16.82 3.40 -0.52
CA ASP A 79 -17.50 2.80 0.63
C ASP A 79 -18.82 3.53 0.94
N TYR A 80 -18.86 4.86 0.80
CA TYR A 80 -20.11 5.64 0.87
C TYR A 80 -21.11 5.19 -0.19
N MET A 81 -20.70 5.14 -1.47
CA MET A 81 -21.58 4.71 -2.57
C MET A 81 -22.06 3.26 -2.42
N ASN A 82 -21.21 2.38 -1.91
CA ASN A 82 -21.57 0.99 -1.66
C ASN A 82 -22.56 0.84 -0.49
N THR A 83 -22.35 1.60 0.59
CA THR A 83 -23.19 1.52 1.80
C THR A 83 -24.58 2.14 1.59
N THR A 84 -24.64 3.25 0.85
CA THR A 84 -25.88 4.00 0.62
C THR A 84 -26.63 3.59 -0.65
N GLY A 85 -25.97 2.86 -1.55
CA GLY A 85 -26.48 2.62 -2.90
C GLY A 85 -26.34 3.82 -3.85
N SER A 86 -25.80 4.95 -3.38
CA SER A 86 -25.57 6.13 -4.22
C SER A 86 -24.61 5.81 -5.38
N ARG A 87 -24.77 6.55 -6.48
CA ARG A 87 -23.93 6.49 -7.68
C ARG A 87 -23.39 7.88 -8.09
N GLU A 88 -23.61 8.89 -7.26
CA GLU A 88 -23.32 10.30 -7.56
C GLU A 88 -21.85 10.56 -7.92
N TYR A 89 -20.92 9.90 -7.23
CA TYR A 89 -19.48 10.06 -7.46
C TYR A 89 -18.89 9.01 -8.42
N LEU A 90 -19.72 8.22 -9.12
CA LEU A 90 -19.23 7.15 -9.98
C LEU A 90 -18.39 7.69 -11.15
N ALA A 91 -18.80 8.81 -11.75
CA ALA A 91 -18.04 9.46 -12.81
C ALA A 91 -16.68 9.96 -12.30
N GLN A 92 -16.65 10.58 -11.12
CA GLN A 92 -15.42 11.01 -10.45
C GLN A 92 -14.48 9.82 -10.20
N ALA A 93 -14.99 8.73 -9.63
CA ALA A 93 -14.22 7.52 -9.37
C ALA A 93 -13.60 6.93 -10.65
N ARG A 94 -14.37 6.89 -11.76
CA ARG A 94 -13.85 6.45 -13.06
C ARG A 94 -12.76 7.37 -13.59
N ASN A 95 -12.94 8.69 -13.48
CA ASN A 95 -11.92 9.66 -13.89
C ASN A 95 -10.61 9.45 -13.13
N ILE A 96 -10.69 9.34 -11.80
CA ILE A 96 -9.54 9.06 -10.92
C ILE A 96 -8.80 7.80 -11.38
N ILE A 97 -9.52 6.68 -11.55
CA ILE A 97 -8.92 5.42 -11.98
C ILE A 97 -8.30 5.54 -13.39
N ASN A 98 -8.99 6.19 -14.33
CA ASN A 98 -8.51 6.32 -15.70
C ASN A 98 -7.23 7.17 -15.80
N LEU A 99 -7.12 8.24 -15.02
CA LEU A 99 -5.95 9.11 -15.03
C LEU A 99 -4.75 8.49 -14.30
N ASN A 100 -4.99 7.62 -13.31
CA ASN A 100 -3.95 7.08 -12.43
C ASN A 100 -3.53 5.63 -12.71
N ARG A 101 -4.17 4.94 -13.65
CA ARG A 101 -3.80 3.55 -14.03
C ARG A 101 -2.49 3.44 -14.83
N GLY A 102 -1.91 4.56 -15.26
CA GLY A 102 -0.72 4.62 -16.09
C GLY A 102 0.57 4.21 -15.36
N VAL A 103 1.68 4.19 -16.10
CA VAL A 103 3.02 3.97 -15.53
C VAL A 103 3.40 5.15 -14.65
N LEU A 104 3.75 4.90 -13.38
CA LEU A 104 4.24 5.92 -12.48
C LEU A 104 5.66 6.36 -12.87
N PRO A 105 5.94 7.66 -13.09
CA PRO A 105 7.29 8.12 -13.41
C PRO A 105 8.31 7.80 -12.30
N SER A 106 7.87 7.75 -11.05
CA SER A 106 8.70 7.38 -9.89
C SER A 106 9.01 5.89 -9.81
N TRP A 107 8.29 5.04 -10.55
CA TRP A 107 8.49 3.59 -10.56
C TRP A 107 8.15 2.96 -11.92
N PRO A 108 8.89 3.27 -13.01
CA PRO A 108 8.54 2.83 -14.35
C PRO A 108 8.47 1.30 -14.52
N GLN A 109 9.31 0.57 -13.79
CA GLN A 109 9.36 -0.90 -13.77
C GLN A 109 8.09 -1.55 -13.20
N GLY A 110 7.22 -0.80 -12.52
CA GLY A 110 5.90 -1.29 -12.10
C GLY A 110 4.99 -1.62 -13.29
N GLY A 111 5.21 -0.98 -14.44
CA GLY A 111 4.46 -1.27 -15.67
C GLY A 111 3.01 -0.78 -15.66
N GLY A 112 2.67 0.15 -14.76
CA GLY A 112 1.33 0.73 -14.61
C GLY A 112 0.41 -0.14 -13.77
N LEU A 113 -0.90 -0.02 -14.00
CA LEU A 113 -1.94 -0.67 -13.19
C LEU A 113 -1.74 -0.41 -11.69
N PHE A 114 -1.52 0.84 -11.31
CA PHE A 114 -1.39 1.24 -9.92
C PHE A 114 -0.20 0.64 -9.14
N ARG A 115 0.74 -0.02 -9.83
CA ARG A 115 1.94 -0.59 -9.20
C ARG A 115 2.98 0.48 -8.92
N ALA A 116 3.35 0.60 -7.65
CA ALA A 116 4.29 1.59 -7.15
C ALA A 116 5.57 0.95 -6.61
N GLY A 117 6.56 1.79 -6.30
CA GLY A 117 7.80 1.40 -5.61
C GLY A 117 7.59 1.05 -4.14
N SER A 118 6.34 1.03 -3.69
CA SER A 118 5.94 0.60 -2.37
C SER A 118 4.74 -0.35 -2.47
N THR A 119 4.74 -1.45 -1.72
CA THR A 119 3.66 -2.45 -1.82
C THR A 119 2.35 -1.98 -1.19
N ASP A 120 2.39 -1.15 -0.15
CA ASP A 120 1.20 -0.55 0.47
C ASP A 120 0.53 0.47 -0.44
N ASP A 121 1.29 1.34 -1.12
CA ASP A 121 0.76 2.27 -2.14
C ASP A 121 -0.06 1.51 -3.18
N THR A 122 0.51 0.43 -3.73
CA THR A 122 -0.19 -0.46 -4.68
C THR A 122 -1.45 -1.08 -4.05
N ALA A 123 -1.34 -1.53 -2.79
CA ALA A 123 -2.42 -2.21 -2.11
C ALA A 123 -3.62 -1.29 -1.79
N TRP A 124 -3.39 -0.01 -1.49
CA TRP A 124 -4.44 0.98 -1.27
C TRP A 124 -5.32 1.16 -2.50
N TRP A 125 -4.71 1.27 -3.69
CA TRP A 125 -5.43 1.33 -4.95
C TRP A 125 -6.15 0.03 -5.28
N ALA A 126 -5.51 -1.12 -5.05
CA ALA A 126 -6.14 -2.42 -5.27
C ALA A 126 -7.43 -2.59 -4.43
N LEU A 127 -7.47 -2.11 -3.18
CA LEU A 127 -8.69 -2.13 -2.37
C LEU A 127 -9.80 -1.28 -3.00
N ALA A 128 -9.48 -0.07 -3.46
CA ALA A 128 -10.44 0.80 -4.13
C ALA A 128 -11.00 0.13 -5.40
N LEU A 129 -10.16 -0.54 -6.18
CA LEU A 129 -10.60 -1.27 -7.37
C LEU A 129 -11.53 -2.45 -7.05
N VAL A 130 -11.29 -3.17 -5.95
CA VAL A 130 -12.23 -4.21 -5.47
C VAL A 130 -13.57 -3.60 -5.15
N ARG A 131 -13.59 -2.45 -4.48
CA ARG A 131 -14.84 -1.77 -4.15
C ARG A 131 -15.54 -1.24 -5.39
N MET A 132 -14.79 -0.73 -6.37
CA MET A 132 -15.33 -0.32 -7.65
C MET A 132 -16.02 -1.50 -8.36
N TYR A 133 -15.41 -2.70 -8.33
CA TYR A 133 -16.07 -3.92 -8.81
C TYR A 133 -17.34 -4.26 -8.03
N ASP A 134 -17.35 -4.16 -6.70
CA ASP A 134 -18.55 -4.43 -5.90
C ASP A 134 -19.72 -3.51 -6.27
N ILE A 135 -19.42 -2.26 -6.64
CA ILE A 135 -20.40 -1.23 -7.03
C ILE A 135 -20.90 -1.43 -8.46
N THR A 136 -20.01 -1.73 -9.40
CA THR A 136 -20.36 -1.71 -10.84
C THR A 136 -20.53 -3.09 -11.48
N GLY A 137 -19.98 -4.14 -10.87
CA GLY A 137 -19.91 -5.48 -11.45
C GLY A 137 -18.91 -5.61 -12.61
N GLU A 138 -18.18 -4.55 -12.97
CA GLU A 138 -17.25 -4.58 -14.10
C GLU A 138 -15.97 -5.35 -13.74
N ARG A 139 -15.85 -6.54 -14.31
CA ARG A 139 -14.79 -7.51 -14.02
C ARG A 139 -13.37 -6.91 -14.13
N GLN A 140 -13.15 -5.94 -15.01
CA GLN A 140 -11.84 -5.32 -15.20
C GLN A 140 -11.23 -4.77 -13.90
N PHE A 141 -12.03 -4.19 -12.98
CA PHE A 141 -11.49 -3.64 -11.73
C PHE A 141 -11.02 -4.75 -10.79
N LEU A 142 -11.80 -5.84 -10.69
CA LEU A 142 -11.42 -7.01 -9.92
C LEU A 142 -10.16 -7.68 -10.48
N ASP A 143 -10.02 -7.68 -11.80
CA ASP A 143 -8.86 -8.28 -12.49
C ASP A 143 -7.58 -7.51 -12.19
N VAL A 144 -7.64 -6.17 -12.28
CA VAL A 144 -6.50 -5.31 -11.94
C VAL A 144 -6.14 -5.48 -10.46
N ALA A 145 -7.12 -5.46 -9.55
CA ALA A 145 -6.84 -5.70 -8.12
C ALA A 145 -6.21 -7.07 -7.84
N ALA A 146 -6.61 -8.11 -8.58
CA ALA A 146 -5.98 -9.43 -8.46
C ALA A 146 -4.55 -9.46 -9.00
N LEU A 147 -4.28 -8.72 -10.08
CA LEU A 147 -2.93 -8.54 -10.61
C LEU A 147 -2.02 -7.78 -9.65
N ASP A 148 -2.55 -6.77 -8.99
CA ASP A 148 -1.82 -5.99 -7.99
C ASP A 148 -1.55 -6.81 -6.72
N PHE A 149 -2.50 -7.66 -6.32
CA PHE A 149 -2.24 -8.64 -5.26
C PHE A 149 -1.09 -9.60 -5.62
N GLU A 150 -1.05 -10.12 -6.85
CA GLU A 150 0.06 -10.97 -7.29
C GLU A 150 1.40 -10.23 -7.34
N TYR A 151 1.37 -8.96 -7.78
CA TYR A 151 2.54 -8.08 -7.73
C TYR A 151 3.07 -7.95 -6.30
N ILE A 152 2.21 -7.61 -5.33
CA ILE A 152 2.57 -7.52 -3.91
C ILE A 152 3.08 -8.87 -3.38
N ARG A 153 2.38 -9.97 -3.73
CA ARG A 153 2.77 -11.32 -3.31
C ARG A 153 4.18 -11.71 -3.77
N SER A 154 4.61 -11.22 -4.94
CA SER A 154 5.95 -11.49 -5.46
C SER A 154 7.07 -10.92 -4.59
N TYR A 155 6.75 -9.93 -3.73
CA TYR A 155 7.66 -9.33 -2.75
C TYR A 155 7.52 -9.92 -1.34
N TRP A 156 6.85 -11.07 -1.19
CA TRP A 156 6.92 -11.86 0.03
C TRP A 156 8.34 -12.40 0.23
N ASP A 157 8.96 -12.08 1.37
CA ASP A 157 10.27 -12.61 1.75
C ASP A 157 10.10 -13.67 2.84
N PRO A 158 10.32 -14.97 2.54
CA PRO A 158 10.17 -16.06 3.49
C PRO A 158 11.39 -16.24 4.42
N LEU A 159 12.54 -15.62 4.11
CA LEU A 159 13.81 -15.91 4.78
C LEU A 159 14.02 -15.06 6.04
N THR A 160 13.53 -13.82 6.03
CA THR A 160 13.69 -12.88 7.13
C THR A 160 12.42 -12.80 7.98
N CYS A 161 12.58 -12.67 9.31
CA CYS A 161 11.48 -12.44 10.26
C CYS A 161 10.33 -13.47 10.21
N GLY A 162 10.58 -14.69 9.71
CA GLY A 162 9.56 -15.75 9.59
C GLY A 162 8.55 -15.52 8.47
N GLY A 163 8.79 -14.57 7.57
CA GLY A 163 7.86 -14.21 6.48
C GLY A 163 7.57 -12.72 6.42
N GLY A 164 6.72 -12.32 5.49
CA GLY A 164 6.21 -10.97 5.36
C GLY A 164 6.52 -10.32 4.02
N VAL A 165 5.64 -9.42 3.61
CA VAL A 165 5.80 -8.57 2.43
C VAL A 165 6.74 -7.41 2.75
N ILE A 166 7.68 -7.17 1.84
CA ILE A 166 8.57 -5.99 1.85
C ILE A 166 7.76 -4.78 1.41
N GLN A 167 7.81 -3.68 2.17
CA GLN A 167 7.14 -2.44 1.82
C GLN A 167 7.91 -1.65 0.77
N GLU A 168 9.13 -1.23 1.09
CA GLU A 168 9.97 -0.38 0.22
C GLU A 168 10.73 -1.24 -0.81
N LEU A 169 10.46 -1.00 -2.09
CA LEU A 169 10.99 -1.80 -3.21
C LEU A 169 12.20 -1.16 -3.87
N ASN A 170 12.47 0.12 -3.61
CA ASN A 170 13.64 0.79 -4.16
C ASN A 170 14.92 0.22 -3.51
N PRO A 171 15.84 -0.38 -4.29
CA PRO A 171 17.07 -0.97 -3.76
C PRO A 171 18.03 0.07 -3.16
N ALA A 172 17.85 1.36 -3.47
CA ALA A 172 18.61 2.46 -2.87
C ALA A 172 18.12 2.87 -1.48
N ARG A 173 17.01 2.28 -0.99
CA ARG A 173 16.42 2.57 0.33
C ARG A 173 16.49 1.35 1.24
N GLU A 174 16.33 1.59 2.53
CA GLU A 174 16.34 0.52 3.51
C GLU A 174 15.16 -0.43 3.26
N ARG A 175 15.49 -1.72 3.13
CA ARG A 175 14.50 -2.77 2.94
C ARG A 175 13.73 -2.99 4.23
N TYR A 176 12.47 -2.60 4.25
CA TYR A 176 11.64 -2.59 5.45
C TYR A 176 10.38 -3.45 5.31
N LYS A 177 10.05 -4.21 6.34
CA LYS A 177 8.78 -4.94 6.49
C LYS A 177 7.96 -4.27 7.58
N ASN A 178 6.75 -3.84 7.26
CA ASN A 178 5.91 -3.10 8.20
C ASN A 178 4.48 -3.66 8.29
N ALA A 179 3.77 -3.22 9.32
CA ALA A 179 2.41 -3.67 9.58
C ALA A 179 1.46 -3.32 8.43
N ILE A 180 1.58 -2.13 7.83
CA ILE A 180 0.62 -1.66 6.85
C ILE A 180 0.64 -2.50 5.56
N SER A 181 1.81 -2.79 5.00
CA SER A 181 1.92 -3.63 3.80
C SER A 181 1.40 -5.05 4.05
N ASN A 182 1.70 -5.62 5.22
CA ASN A 182 1.27 -6.97 5.57
C ASN A 182 -0.25 -7.04 5.85
N ALA A 183 -0.81 -6.05 6.54
CA ALA A 183 -2.25 -5.99 6.81
C ALA A 183 -3.06 -5.84 5.51
N LEU A 184 -2.62 -4.97 4.60
CA LEU A 184 -3.26 -4.79 3.29
C LEU A 184 -3.14 -6.04 2.42
N TYR A 185 -1.98 -6.70 2.42
CA TYR A 185 -1.80 -7.97 1.73
C TYR A 185 -2.80 -9.04 2.19
N VAL A 186 -2.97 -9.19 3.51
CA VAL A 186 -3.97 -10.12 4.08
C VAL A 186 -5.39 -9.73 3.68
N LYS A 187 -5.73 -8.44 3.70
CA LYS A 187 -7.05 -7.93 3.28
C LYS A 187 -7.32 -8.26 1.80
N LEU A 188 -6.31 -8.16 0.94
CA LEU A 188 -6.40 -8.46 -0.48
C LEU A 188 -6.37 -9.97 -0.80
N ALA A 189 -5.95 -10.84 0.11
CA ALA A 189 -5.91 -12.29 -0.16
C ALA A 189 -7.29 -12.89 -0.53
N ARG A 190 -8.39 -12.28 -0.03
CA ARG A 190 -9.76 -12.68 -0.42
C ARG A 190 -10.07 -12.31 -1.87
N VAL A 191 -9.48 -11.22 -2.39
CA VAL A 191 -9.68 -10.74 -3.76
C VAL A 191 -9.18 -11.76 -4.77
N ALA A 192 -7.99 -12.32 -4.56
CA ALA A 192 -7.43 -13.35 -5.43
C ALA A 192 -8.37 -14.55 -5.58
N ARG A 193 -9.01 -14.98 -4.47
CA ARG A 193 -10.02 -16.05 -4.50
C ARG A 193 -11.28 -15.64 -5.26
N ARG A 194 -11.77 -14.42 -5.05
CA ARG A 194 -12.96 -13.89 -5.76
C ARG A 194 -12.73 -13.76 -7.27
N ALA A 195 -11.54 -13.35 -7.68
CA ALA A 195 -11.17 -13.21 -9.08
C ALA A 195 -10.95 -14.57 -9.78
N ARG A 196 -10.69 -15.62 -9.00
CA ARG A 196 -10.32 -16.97 -9.46
C ARG A 196 -11.03 -18.04 -8.63
N PRO A 197 -12.35 -18.24 -8.80
CA PRO A 197 -13.07 -19.30 -8.11
C PRO A 197 -12.44 -20.69 -8.33
N ASP A 198 -11.76 -20.89 -9.46
CA ASP A 198 -11.13 -22.16 -9.84
C ASP A 198 -9.60 -22.21 -9.61
N GLY A 199 -9.01 -21.18 -8.99
CA GLY A 199 -7.58 -21.14 -8.64
C GLY A 199 -6.59 -20.90 -9.82
N ALA A 200 -7.08 -20.72 -11.05
CA ALA A 200 -6.24 -20.50 -12.22
C ALA A 200 -5.47 -19.17 -12.15
N ALA A 201 -4.18 -19.15 -12.51
CA ALA A 201 -3.38 -17.93 -12.60
C ALA A 201 -4.04 -16.91 -13.57
N VAL A 202 -3.85 -15.59 -13.33
CA VAL A 202 -4.27 -14.59 -14.32
C VAL A 202 -3.45 -14.84 -15.59
N PRO A 203 -4.09 -15.12 -16.73
CA PRO A 203 -3.35 -15.42 -17.95
C PRO A 203 -2.49 -14.22 -18.37
N ALA A 204 -1.27 -14.45 -18.84
CA ALA A 204 -0.41 -13.40 -19.38
C ALA A 204 -1.06 -12.63 -20.56
N GLU A 205 -2.01 -13.26 -21.25
CA GLU A 205 -2.84 -12.62 -22.27
C GLU A 205 -3.77 -11.54 -21.67
N ARG A 206 -4.23 -11.74 -20.44
CA ARG A 206 -5.05 -10.76 -19.71
C ARG A 206 -4.23 -9.55 -19.29
N ASP A 207 -2.97 -9.75 -18.89
CA ASP A 207 -2.01 -8.67 -18.64
C ASP A 207 -1.86 -7.78 -19.88
N ARG A 208 -1.66 -8.38 -21.06
CA ARG A 208 -1.56 -7.64 -22.33
C ARG A 208 -2.82 -6.85 -22.64
N ARG A 209 -4.01 -7.44 -22.46
CA ARG A 209 -5.29 -6.76 -22.68
C ARG A 209 -5.52 -5.58 -21.74
N LEU A 210 -5.01 -5.65 -20.52
CA LEU A 210 -5.11 -4.57 -19.53
C LEU A 210 -4.01 -3.51 -19.68
N GLY A 211 -3.09 -3.69 -20.65
CA GLY A 211 -2.00 -2.76 -20.95
C GLY A 211 -0.79 -2.89 -20.02
N VAL A 212 -0.62 -4.05 -19.37
CA VAL A 212 0.55 -4.32 -18.52
C VAL A 212 1.79 -4.49 -19.37
N VAL A 213 2.80 -3.66 -19.12
CA VAL A 213 4.15 -3.87 -19.65
C VAL A 213 4.81 -4.98 -18.82
N PRO A 214 5.41 -6.03 -19.42
CA PRO A 214 6.10 -7.07 -18.68
C PRO A 214 7.15 -6.46 -17.75
N ALA A 215 7.04 -6.74 -16.45
CA ALA A 215 8.07 -6.36 -15.49
C ALA A 215 9.40 -6.98 -15.93
N VAL A 216 10.47 -6.18 -15.95
CA VAL A 216 11.83 -6.69 -16.20
C VAL A 216 12.11 -7.73 -15.11
N GLY A 217 12.30 -8.99 -15.52
CA GLY A 217 12.23 -10.13 -14.63
C GLY A 217 13.17 -10.02 -13.43
N HIS A 218 12.62 -9.80 -12.23
CA HIS A 218 13.26 -10.21 -11.00
C HIS A 218 12.99 -11.71 -10.82
N ASP A 219 13.81 -12.54 -11.46
CA ASP A 219 13.83 -13.97 -11.18
C ASP A 219 14.43 -14.18 -9.78
N GLN A 220 13.58 -14.05 -8.77
CA GLN A 220 13.85 -14.42 -7.37
C GLN A 220 13.23 -15.80 -7.12
N ARG A 221 13.50 -16.78 -8.00
CA ARG A 221 13.33 -18.19 -7.63
C ARG A 221 14.57 -18.65 -6.87
N PRO A 222 14.46 -19.10 -5.60
CA PRO A 222 15.58 -19.73 -4.94
C PRO A 222 15.87 -21.06 -5.63
N GLY A 223 16.93 -21.11 -6.44
CA GLY A 223 17.45 -22.36 -7.00
C GLY A 223 17.98 -22.35 -8.43
N ALA A 224 17.84 -21.27 -9.20
CA ALA A 224 18.31 -21.25 -10.59
C ALA A 224 19.62 -20.46 -10.77
N ARG A 225 20.70 -20.85 -10.09
CA ARG A 225 22.06 -20.47 -10.49
C ARG A 225 22.80 -21.72 -10.98
N GLN A 226 23.51 -21.54 -12.11
CA GLN A 226 24.35 -22.49 -12.84
C GLN A 226 23.61 -23.42 -13.82
N ARG A 227 23.57 -23.01 -15.09
CA ARG A 227 24.03 -23.80 -16.25
C ARG A 227 23.85 -22.98 -17.53
N ARG A 228 24.97 -22.69 -18.20
CA ARG A 228 25.23 -21.98 -19.49
C ARG A 228 26.19 -20.83 -19.18
N HIS A 229 27.51 -20.95 -19.32
CA HIS A 229 28.24 -21.35 -20.52
C HIS A 229 29.52 -22.14 -20.17
N GLN A 230 29.51 -23.44 -20.47
CA GLN A 230 30.69 -24.14 -20.97
C GLN A 230 30.20 -24.92 -22.18
N ARG A 231 30.44 -24.38 -23.37
CA ARG A 231 30.39 -25.15 -24.61
C ARG A 231 31.80 -25.11 -25.17
N LEU A 232 32.38 -26.31 -25.21
CA LEU A 232 33.70 -26.64 -25.71
C LEU A 232 33.88 -26.19 -27.17
N LEU A 233 35.14 -25.90 -27.50
CA LEU A 233 35.71 -25.52 -28.80
C LEU A 233 35.40 -26.56 -29.90
N PRO A 234 35.70 -26.21 -31.16
CA PRO A 234 36.69 -27.04 -31.85
C PRO A 234 37.88 -26.24 -32.39
N HIS A 235 39.03 -26.92 -32.28
CA HIS A 235 40.31 -26.67 -32.94
C HIS A 235 40.14 -26.38 -34.44
N ASN A 236 40.81 -25.34 -34.93
CA ASN A 236 41.27 -25.30 -36.32
C ASN A 236 42.80 -25.35 -36.32
N GLY A 237 43.32 -26.50 -36.75
CA GLY A 237 44.69 -26.68 -37.21
C GLY A 237 44.86 -26.17 -38.64
N GLN A 238 46.10 -25.79 -38.92
CA GLN A 238 46.65 -25.15 -40.11
C GLN A 238 46.40 -25.89 -41.44
N MET A 239 46.41 -25.16 -42.55
CA MET A 239 47.26 -25.48 -43.72
C MET A 239 47.37 -24.26 -44.68
N THR A 240 48.60 -24.08 -45.17
CA THR A 240 49.18 -23.13 -46.14
C THR A 240 49.42 -21.70 -45.70
#